data_AF-A0A537I0P5-F1
#
_entry.id   AF-A0A537I0P5-F1
#
_cell.length_a   1.000
_cell.length_b   1.000
_cell.length_c   1.000
_cell.angle_alpha   90.00
_cell.angle_beta   90.00
_cell.angle_gamma   90.00
#
_symmetry.space_group_name_H-M   'P 1'
#
loop_
_entity.id
_entity.type
_entity.pdbx_description
1 polymer ?
#
loop_
_entity_poly.entity_id
_entity_poly.type
_entity_poly.pdbx_seq_one_letter_code
_entity_poly.pdbx_strand_id
1 'polypeptide(L)'
;MIYKVIGVQCGKPGEGSGIGYVELQFTSGKWEYSNFIKEAVDYTTYWQSHLPGIEKISLAEYQSLNKEFGKYLAEIIKAFITKNALEFRVQLIALKGFSLFEGTVNYCEMGDPAAIASATEINVVADFTGINISLGGNGNYEGAVVTELLPETDIEIQLALLAVLRWREENNFMATKTGAIKNSIGGAVWTGQEA
;
A
#
# COMPACT_ATOMS: atom_id res chain seq x y z
N MET A 1 10.20 17.52 -8.76
CA MET A 1 8.94 17.57 -7.99
C MET A 1 9.10 16.64 -6.80
N ILE A 2 8.64 17.04 -5.61
CA ILE A 2 8.70 16.22 -4.40
C ILE A 2 7.32 15.61 -4.17
N TYR A 3 7.29 14.29 -4.00
CA TYR A 3 6.11 13.51 -3.66
C TYR A 3 6.12 13.19 -2.18
N LYS A 4 5.03 13.46 -1.47
CA LYS A 4 4.92 13.28 -0.02
C LYS A 4 3.92 12.20 0.28
N VAL A 5 4.40 11.04 0.71
CA VAL A 5 3.61 9.81 0.65
C VAL A 5 3.69 9.10 1.99
N ILE A 6 2.55 8.55 2.42
CA ILE A 6 2.50 7.58 3.52
C ILE A 6 2.43 6.18 2.91
N GLY A 7 3.38 5.30 3.24
CA GLY A 7 3.29 3.87 3.00
C GLY A 7 2.69 3.15 4.21
N VAL A 8 1.74 2.25 3.96
CA VAL A 8 1.06 1.43 4.98
C VAL A 8 1.18 -0.04 4.59
N GLN A 9 1.79 -0.82 5.48
CA GLN A 9 1.96 -2.26 5.35
C GLN A 9 1.12 -2.97 6.42
N CYS A 10 0.14 -3.76 5.99
CA CYS A 10 -0.62 -4.67 6.86
C CYS A 10 -0.06 -6.09 6.75
N GLY A 11 0.75 -6.50 7.73
CA GLY A 11 1.24 -7.87 7.85
C GLY A 11 0.33 -8.73 8.74
N LYS A 12 0.64 -10.03 8.86
CA LYS A 12 -0.11 -10.88 9.81
C LYS A 12 0.18 -10.47 11.26
N PRO A 13 -0.75 -10.71 12.20
CA PRO A 13 -0.44 -10.57 13.62
C PRO A 13 0.86 -11.31 13.98
N GLY A 14 1.84 -10.60 14.51
CA GLY A 14 3.17 -11.13 14.83
C GLY A 14 4.21 -11.13 13.70
N GLU A 15 3.81 -10.93 12.43
CA GLU A 15 4.72 -10.77 11.27
C GLU A 15 5.12 -9.31 11.04
N GLY A 16 4.47 -8.36 11.73
CA GLY A 16 4.79 -6.94 11.71
C GLY A 16 3.91 -6.14 10.74
N SER A 17 3.34 -5.05 11.22
CA SER A 17 2.66 -4.04 10.40
C SER A 17 3.31 -2.68 10.67
N GLY A 18 3.26 -1.80 9.67
CA GLY A 18 4.00 -0.55 9.72
C GLY A 18 3.33 0.56 8.93
N ILE A 19 3.65 1.78 9.33
CA ILE A 19 3.25 3.01 8.66
C ILE A 19 4.48 3.92 8.58
N GLY A 20 4.68 4.57 7.44
CA GLY A 20 5.79 5.48 7.29
C GLY A 20 5.53 6.61 6.31
N TYR A 21 5.96 7.81 6.68
CA TYR A 21 5.95 8.99 5.81
C TYR A 21 7.30 9.15 5.14
N VAL A 22 7.32 9.48 3.85
CA VAL A 22 8.55 9.74 3.10
C VAL A 22 8.33 10.83 2.05
N GLU A 23 9.38 11.61 1.79
CA GLU A 23 9.45 12.54 0.68
C GLU A 23 10.33 11.94 -0.43
N LEU A 24 9.73 11.69 -1.59
CA LEU A 24 10.38 11.10 -2.76
C LEU A 24 10.62 12.17 -3.83
N GLN A 25 11.81 12.18 -4.39
CA GLN A 25 12.19 13.11 -5.45
C GLN A 25 12.88 12.36 -6.59
N PHE A 26 12.53 12.75 -7.83
CA PHE A 26 13.25 12.30 -9.02
C PHE A 26 14.16 13.42 -9.54
N THR A 27 15.48 13.22 -9.47
CA THR A 27 16.51 14.17 -9.89
C THR A 27 17.53 13.47 -10.78
N SER A 28 17.86 14.06 -11.93
CA SER A 28 18.93 13.56 -12.82
C SER A 28 18.83 12.07 -13.17
N GLY A 29 17.61 11.55 -13.36
CA GLY A 29 17.38 10.15 -13.71
C GLY A 29 17.37 9.18 -12.53
N LYS A 30 17.44 9.66 -11.28
CA LYS A 30 17.48 8.83 -10.08
C LYS A 30 16.39 9.24 -9.08
N TRP A 31 15.90 8.24 -8.36
CA TRP A 31 15.01 8.45 -7.22
C TRP A 31 15.83 8.62 -5.94
N GLU A 32 15.41 9.57 -5.12
CA GLU A 32 15.98 9.87 -3.81
C GLU A 32 14.84 9.99 -2.80
N TYR A 33 15.10 9.64 -1.55
CA TYR A 33 14.13 9.77 -0.47
C TYR A 33 14.70 10.61 0.68
N SER A 34 13.83 11.30 1.39
CA SER A 34 14.18 12.12 2.56
C SER A 34 13.03 12.18 3.56
N ASN A 35 13.31 12.72 4.76
CA ASN A 35 12.32 12.94 5.81
C ASN A 35 11.51 11.68 6.19
N PHE A 36 12.18 10.53 6.24
CA PHE A 36 11.52 9.26 6.55
C PHE A 36 11.17 9.16 8.04
N ILE A 37 9.89 8.95 8.31
CA ILE A 37 9.35 8.70 9.66
C ILE A 37 8.66 7.34 9.60
N LYS A 38 9.00 6.43 10.51
CA LYS A 38 8.43 5.07 10.58
C LYS A 38 7.87 4.78 11.96
N GLU A 39 6.70 4.15 12.00
CA GLU A 39 6.10 3.62 13.21
C GLU A 39 5.59 2.19 12.97
N ALA A 40 5.69 1.35 14.01
CA ALA A 40 5.02 0.05 14.01
C ALA A 40 3.52 0.26 14.24
N VAL A 41 2.70 -0.58 13.60
CA VAL A 41 1.26 -0.61 13.78
C VAL A 41 0.89 -1.86 14.57
N ASP A 42 0.50 -1.66 15.82
CA ASP A 42 -0.02 -2.72 16.67
C ASP A 42 -1.53 -2.85 16.47
N TYR A 43 -1.96 -4.03 16.04
CA TYR A 43 -3.37 -4.34 15.94
C TYR A 43 -4.04 -4.38 17.31
N THR A 44 -5.26 -3.85 17.39
CA THR A 44 -6.10 -4.00 18.58
C THR A 44 -6.40 -5.48 18.85
N THR A 45 -6.77 -5.83 20.08
CA THR A 45 -7.17 -7.21 20.43
C THR A 45 -8.32 -7.73 19.56
N TYR A 46 -9.18 -6.82 19.08
CA TYR A 46 -10.22 -7.14 18.11
C TYR A 46 -9.60 -7.64 16.78
N TRP A 47 -8.73 -6.87 16.14
CA TRP A 47 -8.13 -7.28 14.86
C TRP A 47 -7.19 -8.47 14.99
N GLN A 48 -6.45 -8.57 16.11
CA GLN A 48 -5.62 -9.74 16.38
C GLN A 48 -6.42 -11.05 16.42
N SER A 49 -7.69 -11.00 16.82
CA SER A 49 -8.58 -12.17 16.86
C SER A 49 -9.40 -12.40 15.59
N HIS A 50 -9.68 -11.35 14.80
CA HIS A 50 -10.54 -11.44 13.61
C HIS A 50 -9.76 -11.62 12.29
N LEU A 51 -8.50 -11.18 12.23
CA LEU A 51 -7.66 -11.37 11.03
C LEU A 51 -7.30 -12.85 10.78
N PRO A 52 -6.99 -13.67 11.81
CA PRO A 52 -6.75 -15.09 11.59
C PRO A 52 -8.03 -15.83 11.14
N GLY A 53 -7.94 -16.60 10.05
CA GLY A 53 -9.05 -17.44 9.59
C GLY A 53 -10.09 -16.70 8.73
N ILE A 54 -9.82 -15.45 8.36
CA ILE A 54 -10.71 -14.65 7.52
C ILE A 54 -10.86 -15.23 6.10
N GLU A 55 -9.99 -16.15 5.68
CA GLU A 55 -10.15 -16.92 4.45
C GLU A 55 -11.33 -17.93 4.49
N LYS A 56 -11.93 -18.14 5.68
CA LYS A 56 -12.98 -19.14 5.91
C LYS A 56 -14.38 -18.54 6.08
N ILE A 57 -14.51 -17.22 6.17
CA ILE A 57 -15.80 -16.55 6.36
C ILE A 57 -16.56 -16.44 5.04
N SER A 58 -17.85 -16.10 5.13
CA SER A 58 -18.66 -15.85 3.94
C SER A 58 -18.25 -14.56 3.22
N LEU A 59 -18.55 -14.47 1.92
CA LEU A 59 -18.28 -13.26 1.13
C LEU A 59 -18.95 -12.00 1.73
N ALA A 60 -20.15 -12.14 2.28
CA ALA A 60 -20.87 -11.02 2.89
C ALA A 60 -20.15 -10.51 4.16
N GLU A 61 -19.69 -11.43 5.01
CA GLU A 61 -18.89 -11.09 6.20
C GLU A 61 -17.56 -10.45 5.81
N TYR A 62 -16.88 -11.01 4.80
CA TYR A 62 -15.64 -10.44 4.27
C TYR A 62 -15.84 -9.00 3.76
N GLN A 63 -16.89 -8.74 2.99
CA GLN A 63 -17.18 -7.38 2.50
C GLN A 63 -17.39 -6.39 3.65
N SER A 64 -18.08 -6.81 4.72
CA SER A 64 -18.27 -5.98 5.92
C SER A 64 -16.94 -5.71 6.63
N LEU A 65 -16.15 -6.77 6.89
CA LEU A 65 -14.86 -6.64 7.56
C LEU A 65 -13.85 -5.85 6.73
N ASN A 66 -13.87 -5.97 5.41
CA ASN A 66 -13.01 -5.19 4.51
C ASN A 66 -13.25 -3.68 4.67
N LYS A 67 -14.53 -3.28 4.78
CA LYS A 67 -14.92 -1.89 5.02
C LYS A 67 -14.54 -1.42 6.42
N GLU A 68 -14.78 -2.26 7.43
CA GLU A 68 -14.45 -1.96 8.82
C GLU A 68 -12.94 -1.83 9.03
N PHE A 69 -12.16 -2.72 8.44
CA PHE A 69 -10.71 -2.68 8.48
C PHE A 69 -10.16 -1.43 7.79
N GLY A 70 -10.72 -1.06 6.62
CA GLY A 70 -10.36 0.20 5.96
C GLY A 70 -10.60 1.43 6.84
N LYS A 71 -11.73 1.50 7.55
CA LYS A 71 -12.01 2.58 8.51
C LYS A 71 -11.02 2.57 9.68
N TYR A 72 -10.70 1.40 10.22
CA TYR A 72 -9.71 1.26 11.28
C TYR A 72 -8.32 1.77 10.84
N LEU A 73 -7.87 1.39 9.64
CA LEU A 73 -6.61 1.89 9.07
C LEU A 73 -6.64 3.41 8.87
N ALA A 74 -7.78 3.98 8.46
CA ALA A 74 -7.93 5.43 8.35
C ALA A 74 -7.72 6.16 9.69
N GLU A 75 -8.23 5.61 10.79
CA GLU A 75 -7.98 6.17 12.13
C GLU A 75 -6.49 6.10 12.51
N ILE A 76 -5.82 4.98 12.21
CA ILE A 76 -4.36 4.85 12.42
C ILE A 76 -3.60 5.91 11.61
N ILE A 77 -3.95 6.06 10.33
CA ILE A 77 -3.28 7.02 9.43
C ILE A 77 -3.49 8.45 9.93
N LYS A 78 -4.70 8.84 10.31
CA LYS A 78 -4.98 10.17 10.88
C LYS A 78 -4.20 10.40 12.16
N ALA A 79 -4.18 9.42 13.07
CA ALA A 79 -3.41 9.52 14.31
C ALA A 79 -1.91 9.69 14.04
N PHE A 80 -1.35 8.95 13.07
CA PHE A 80 0.04 9.08 12.63
C PHE A 80 0.32 10.47 12.04
N ILE A 81 -0.58 11.01 11.21
CA ILE A 81 -0.47 12.36 10.65
C ILE A 81 -0.42 13.41 11.76
N THR A 82 -1.38 13.36 12.71
CA THR A 82 -1.44 14.32 13.82
C THR A 82 -0.23 14.23 14.73
N LYS A 83 0.18 13.01 15.09
CA LYS A 83 1.33 12.78 15.96
C LYS A 83 2.63 13.36 15.38
N ASN A 84 2.79 13.31 14.05
CA ASN A 84 4.00 13.73 13.36
C ASN A 84 3.88 15.12 12.71
N ALA A 85 2.82 15.87 12.99
CA ALA A 85 2.56 17.20 12.44
C ALA A 85 2.61 17.25 10.90
N LEU A 86 1.98 16.26 10.25
CA LEU A 86 1.98 16.07 8.79
C LEU A 86 0.69 16.61 8.12
N GLU A 87 -0.12 17.39 8.83
CA GLU A 87 -1.36 17.94 8.30
C GLU A 87 -1.11 18.75 7.03
N PHE A 88 -1.95 18.56 6.02
CA PHE A 88 -1.86 19.22 4.71
C PHE A 88 -0.53 18.98 3.95
N ARG A 89 0.29 18.02 4.38
CA ARG A 89 1.56 17.67 3.71
C ARG A 89 1.47 16.40 2.88
N VAL A 90 0.61 15.46 3.26
CA VAL A 90 0.51 14.15 2.61
C VAL A 90 -0.32 14.27 1.33
N GLN A 91 0.22 13.77 0.22
CA GLN A 91 -0.41 13.82 -1.09
C GLN A 91 -1.00 12.46 -1.50
N LEU A 92 -0.35 11.38 -1.06
CA LEU A 92 -0.73 10.02 -1.40
C LEU A 92 -0.60 9.11 -0.18
N ILE A 93 -1.47 8.11 -0.10
CA ILE A 93 -1.35 6.96 0.78
C ILE A 93 -1.14 5.73 -0.11
N ALA A 94 -0.03 5.03 0.06
CA ALA A 94 0.24 3.74 -0.53
C ALA A 94 -0.18 2.65 0.45
N LEU A 95 -1.20 1.86 0.09
CA LEU A 95 -1.72 0.80 0.94
C LEU A 95 -1.36 -0.56 0.37
N LYS A 96 -0.60 -1.34 1.14
CA LYS A 96 -0.63 -2.79 1.06
C LYS A 96 -1.54 -3.32 2.16
N GLY A 97 -2.71 -3.79 1.76
CA GLY A 97 -3.69 -4.34 2.68
C GLY A 97 -3.26 -5.71 3.23
N PHE A 98 -4.11 -6.27 4.09
CA PHE A 98 -3.89 -7.57 4.69
C PHE A 98 -4.13 -8.67 3.65
N SER A 99 -3.08 -9.38 3.27
CA SER A 99 -3.13 -10.34 2.16
C SER A 99 -3.86 -11.64 2.53
N LEU A 100 -4.86 -11.99 1.72
CA LEU A 100 -5.62 -13.23 1.72
C LEU A 100 -5.19 -14.00 0.47
N PHE A 101 -4.62 -15.19 0.64
CA PHE A 101 -4.17 -16.05 -0.47
C PHE A 101 -2.91 -15.56 -1.22
N GLU A 102 -1.86 -15.19 -0.47
CA GLU A 102 -0.54 -14.85 -1.04
C GLU A 102 -0.02 -15.92 -2.02
N GLY A 103 0.49 -15.47 -3.17
CA GLY A 103 1.08 -16.36 -4.19
C GLY A 103 0.07 -17.19 -4.98
N THR A 104 -1.22 -16.90 -4.89
CA THR A 104 -2.27 -17.61 -5.66
C THR A 104 -2.97 -16.71 -6.66
N VAL A 105 -3.69 -17.30 -7.62
CA VAL A 105 -4.55 -16.56 -8.57
C VAL A 105 -5.74 -15.87 -7.89
N ASN A 106 -6.08 -16.26 -6.66
CA ASN A 106 -7.16 -15.69 -5.86
C ASN A 106 -6.66 -14.58 -4.93
N TYR A 107 -5.47 -14.03 -5.21
CA TYR A 107 -4.88 -12.97 -4.41
C TYR A 107 -5.85 -11.83 -4.14
N CYS A 108 -5.98 -11.47 -2.87
CA CYS A 108 -6.80 -10.34 -2.45
C CYS A 108 -6.14 -9.67 -1.24
N GLU A 109 -6.29 -8.36 -1.12
CA GLU A 109 -5.88 -7.60 0.06
C GLU A 109 -7.11 -7.01 0.75
N MET A 110 -7.19 -7.16 2.07
CA MET A 110 -8.22 -6.54 2.89
C MET A 110 -7.76 -5.17 3.42
N GLY A 111 -8.70 -4.23 3.47
CA GLY A 111 -8.51 -2.84 3.86
C GLY A 111 -9.05 -1.95 2.76
N ASP A 112 -10.36 -1.66 2.79
CA ASP A 112 -11.03 -0.94 1.70
C ASP A 112 -10.38 0.43 1.44
N PRO A 113 -9.72 0.63 0.28
CA PRO A 113 -9.07 1.89 -0.07
C PRO A 113 -10.06 3.05 -0.19
N ALA A 114 -11.31 2.78 -0.59
CA ALA A 114 -12.34 3.80 -0.67
C ALA A 114 -12.75 4.30 0.73
N ALA A 115 -12.82 3.40 1.71
CA ALA A 115 -13.06 3.79 3.10
C ALA A 115 -11.93 4.70 3.61
N ILE A 116 -10.67 4.35 3.32
CA ILE A 116 -9.51 5.14 3.72
C ILE A 116 -9.55 6.52 3.05
N ALA A 117 -9.66 6.57 1.72
CA ALA A 117 -9.67 7.82 0.96
C ALA A 117 -10.79 8.76 1.42
N SER A 118 -11.99 8.24 1.66
CA SER A 118 -13.13 9.03 2.14
C SER A 118 -12.96 9.58 3.56
N ALA A 119 -12.21 8.87 4.42
CA ALA A 119 -12.05 9.23 5.82
C ALA A 119 -10.81 10.09 6.07
N THR A 120 -9.81 10.03 5.20
CA THR A 120 -8.57 10.83 5.29
C THR A 120 -8.57 12.05 4.37
N GLU A 121 -9.46 12.11 3.38
CA GLU A 121 -9.48 13.12 2.31
C GLU A 121 -8.16 13.16 1.50
N ILE A 122 -7.41 12.05 1.52
CA ILE A 122 -6.14 11.88 0.81
C ILE A 122 -6.30 10.77 -0.22
N ASN A 123 -5.71 10.95 -1.39
CA ASN A 123 -5.74 9.96 -2.45
C ASN A 123 -5.02 8.67 -2.01
N VAL A 124 -5.65 7.52 -2.23
CA VAL A 124 -5.12 6.21 -1.85
C VAL A 124 -4.76 5.43 -3.11
N VAL A 125 -3.56 4.85 -3.13
CA VAL A 125 -3.13 3.87 -4.12
C VAL A 125 -2.99 2.51 -3.44
N ALA A 126 -3.71 1.51 -3.93
CA ALA A 126 -3.71 0.14 -3.39
C ALA A 126 -3.78 -0.88 -4.53
N ASP A 127 -3.79 -2.18 -4.23
CA ASP A 127 -3.85 -3.26 -5.24
C ASP A 127 -2.70 -3.19 -6.26
N PHE A 128 -1.47 -3.16 -5.76
CA PHE A 128 -0.28 -3.09 -6.61
C PHE A 128 -0.09 -4.35 -7.46
N THR A 129 -0.40 -5.53 -6.92
CA THR A 129 -0.03 -6.83 -7.48
C THR A 129 -1.12 -7.47 -8.33
N GLY A 130 -2.38 -7.05 -8.24
CA GLY A 130 -3.50 -7.68 -8.94
C GLY A 130 -3.32 -7.76 -10.46
N ILE A 131 -2.86 -6.66 -11.09
CA ILE A 131 -2.57 -6.66 -12.52
C ILE A 131 -1.38 -7.56 -12.88
N ASN A 132 -0.36 -7.65 -12.01
CA ASN A 132 0.82 -8.48 -12.26
C ASN A 132 0.44 -9.96 -12.28
N ILE A 133 -0.34 -10.40 -11.29
CA ILE A 133 -0.86 -11.77 -11.19
C ILE A 133 -1.78 -12.09 -12.38
N SER A 134 -2.65 -11.16 -12.76
CA SER A 134 -3.54 -11.32 -13.93
C SER A 134 -2.77 -11.45 -15.25
N LEU A 135 -1.55 -10.91 -15.33
CA LEU A 135 -0.64 -11.04 -16.47
C LEU A 135 0.26 -12.29 -16.39
N GLY A 136 0.02 -13.20 -15.44
CA GLY A 136 0.79 -14.43 -15.23
C GLY A 136 2.09 -14.22 -14.43
N GLY A 137 2.26 -13.05 -13.80
CA GLY A 137 3.38 -12.77 -12.92
C GLY A 137 3.21 -13.36 -11.52
N ASN A 138 4.30 -13.41 -10.77
CA ASN A 138 4.34 -13.94 -9.40
C ASN A 138 3.76 -13.00 -8.32
N GLY A 139 3.45 -11.74 -8.64
CA GLY A 139 2.94 -10.76 -7.69
C GLY A 139 3.93 -10.34 -6.60
N ASN A 140 5.22 -10.71 -6.70
CA ASN A 140 6.21 -10.36 -5.68
C ASN A 140 6.64 -8.89 -5.85
N TYR A 141 6.50 -8.10 -4.78
CA TYR A 141 6.96 -6.73 -4.67
C TYR A 141 8.48 -6.57 -4.89
N GLU A 142 9.30 -7.59 -4.62
CA GLU A 142 10.74 -7.61 -4.97
C GLU A 142 10.98 -7.61 -6.49
N GLY A 143 10.01 -8.11 -7.26
CA GLY A 143 9.97 -8.04 -8.73
C GLY A 143 9.50 -6.67 -9.26
N ALA A 144 9.14 -5.75 -8.36
CA ALA A 144 8.90 -4.36 -8.74
C ALA A 144 10.22 -3.66 -9.08
N VAL A 145 10.12 -2.62 -9.91
CA VAL A 145 11.27 -1.77 -10.28
C VAL A 145 11.90 -1.07 -9.06
N VAL A 146 11.21 -1.07 -7.92
CA VAL A 146 11.62 -0.41 -6.67
C VAL A 146 13.02 -0.81 -6.22
N THR A 147 13.35 -2.10 -6.25
CA THR A 147 14.67 -2.58 -5.79
C THR A 147 15.82 -2.07 -6.67
N GLU A 148 15.55 -1.66 -7.91
CA GLU A 148 16.52 -1.03 -8.81
C GLU A 148 16.59 0.48 -8.62
N LEU A 149 15.45 1.11 -8.33
CA LEU A 149 15.35 2.57 -8.20
C LEU A 149 15.75 3.07 -6.81
N LEU A 150 15.46 2.31 -5.76
CA LEU A 150 15.74 2.60 -4.36
C LEU A 150 16.12 1.30 -3.61
N PRO A 151 17.36 0.79 -3.80
CA PRO A 151 17.83 -0.41 -3.13
C PRO A 151 17.95 -0.23 -1.61
N GLU A 152 17.81 -1.33 -0.86
CA GLU A 152 18.03 -1.39 0.61
C GLU A 152 17.15 -0.43 1.43
N THR A 153 15.87 -0.30 1.08
CA THR A 153 14.91 0.59 1.77
C THR A 153 13.83 -0.18 2.53
N ASP A 154 13.26 0.45 3.56
CA ASP A 154 12.09 -0.04 4.29
C ASP A 154 10.86 -0.22 3.37
N ILE A 155 10.02 -1.21 3.67
CA ILE A 155 8.83 -1.53 2.86
C ILE A 155 7.88 -0.34 2.69
N GLU A 156 7.75 0.54 3.68
CA GLU A 156 6.91 1.73 3.58
C GLU A 156 7.43 2.72 2.52
N ILE A 157 8.74 2.83 2.35
CA ILE A 157 9.37 3.63 1.27
C ILE A 157 9.12 2.96 -0.07
N GLN A 158 9.25 1.63 -0.12
CA GLN A 158 9.00 0.84 -1.33
C GLN A 158 7.55 1.01 -1.83
N LEU A 159 6.57 0.89 -0.92
CA LEU A 159 5.16 1.11 -1.21
C LEU A 159 4.91 2.56 -1.66
N ALA A 160 5.52 3.53 -0.98
CA ALA A 160 5.41 4.93 -1.38
C ALA A 160 5.91 5.16 -2.81
N LEU A 161 7.04 4.57 -3.19
CA LEU A 161 7.54 4.66 -4.56
C LEU A 161 6.58 3.99 -5.56
N LEU A 162 6.02 2.83 -5.26
CA LEU A 162 5.03 2.17 -6.12
C LEU A 162 3.81 3.06 -6.37
N ALA A 163 3.32 3.74 -5.34
CA ALA A 163 2.21 4.67 -5.45
C ALA A 163 2.55 5.88 -6.32
N VAL A 164 3.77 6.42 -6.19
CA VAL A 164 4.24 7.53 -7.04
C VAL A 164 4.37 7.10 -8.50
N LEU A 165 4.95 5.93 -8.76
CA LEU A 165 5.06 5.41 -10.12
C LEU A 165 3.68 5.18 -10.73
N ARG A 166 2.74 4.61 -9.96
CA ARG A 166 1.35 4.48 -10.39
C ARG A 166 0.73 5.85 -10.71
N TRP A 167 0.91 6.83 -9.82
CA TRP A 167 0.39 8.19 -10.00
C TRP A 167 0.97 8.90 -11.23
N ARG A 168 2.20 8.57 -11.60
CA ARG A 168 2.90 9.07 -12.80
C ARG A 168 2.61 8.25 -14.06
N GLU A 169 1.81 7.19 -13.95
CA GLU A 169 1.56 6.22 -15.02
C GLU A 169 2.87 5.57 -15.55
N GLU A 170 3.82 5.30 -14.65
CA GLU A 170 5.09 4.66 -14.95
C GLU A 170 5.07 3.19 -14.55
N ASN A 171 5.70 2.33 -15.36
CA ASN A 171 5.77 0.90 -15.08
C ASN A 171 6.45 0.64 -13.73
N ASN A 172 5.76 -0.07 -12.84
CA ASN A 172 6.28 -0.43 -11.54
C ASN A 172 6.54 -1.95 -11.38
N PHE A 173 6.04 -2.78 -12.30
CA PHE A 173 6.38 -4.19 -12.42
C PHE A 173 7.01 -4.52 -13.79
N MET A 174 8.10 -5.29 -13.76
CA MET A 174 8.85 -5.69 -14.97
C MET A 174 8.62 -7.17 -15.28
N ALA A 175 8.20 -7.47 -16.50
CA ALA A 175 7.95 -8.84 -16.99
C ALA A 175 9.17 -9.75 -16.80
N THR A 176 10.36 -9.22 -17.06
CA THR A 176 11.64 -9.93 -16.95
C THR A 176 11.95 -10.40 -15.52
N LYS A 177 11.29 -9.84 -14.51
CA LYS A 177 11.46 -10.20 -13.10
C LYS A 177 10.32 -11.04 -12.55
N THR A 178 9.09 -10.74 -12.96
CA THR A 178 7.90 -11.38 -12.38
C THR A 178 7.43 -12.60 -13.15
N GLY A 179 7.87 -12.78 -14.41
CA GLY A 179 7.34 -13.79 -15.32
C GLY A 179 6.03 -13.39 -16.00
N ALA A 180 5.57 -12.15 -15.82
CA ALA A 180 4.38 -11.63 -16.47
C ALA A 180 4.60 -11.52 -18.00
N ILE A 181 3.52 -11.59 -18.78
CA ILE A 181 3.60 -11.51 -20.26
C ILE A 181 4.07 -10.14 -20.78
N LYS A 182 3.96 -9.07 -19.97
CA LYS A 182 4.43 -7.71 -20.28
C LYS A 182 4.59 -6.89 -19.00
N ASN A 183 5.35 -5.79 -19.10
CA ASN A 183 5.45 -4.80 -18.02
C ASN A 183 4.08 -4.19 -17.73
N SER A 184 3.90 -3.73 -16.49
CA SER A 184 2.62 -3.17 -16.07
C SER A 184 2.76 -2.05 -15.05
N ILE A 185 1.73 -1.22 -15.00
CA ILE A 185 1.50 -0.20 -13.99
C ILE A 185 0.49 -0.76 -12.99
N GLY A 186 0.98 -1.41 -11.94
CA GLY A 186 0.20 -1.89 -10.81
C GLY A 186 -0.33 -0.77 -9.93
N GLY A 187 -1.41 -1.05 -9.20
CA GLY A 187 -2.09 -0.10 -8.34
C GLY A 187 -3.38 0.41 -8.96
N ALA A 188 -4.38 0.68 -8.15
CA ALA A 188 -5.58 1.44 -8.47
C ALA A 188 -5.62 2.69 -7.58
N VAL A 189 -6.30 3.75 -8.06
CA VAL A 189 -6.34 5.05 -7.39
C VAL A 189 -7.76 5.33 -6.92
N TRP A 190 -7.90 5.65 -5.64
CA TRP A 190 -9.13 6.15 -5.03
C TRP A 190 -8.93 7.61 -4.65
N THR A 191 -9.71 8.50 -5.25
CA THR A 191 -9.60 9.93 -5.01
C THR A 191 -10.33 10.30 -3.73
N GLY A 192 -9.60 10.81 -2.75
CA GLY A 192 -10.17 11.30 -1.47
C GLY A 192 -10.56 12.78 -1.52
N GLN A 193 -10.08 13.51 -2.52
CA GLN A 193 -10.34 14.94 -2.70
C GLN A 193 -11.55 15.18 -3.61
N GLU A 194 -12.32 16.23 -3.29
CA GLU A 194 -13.34 16.75 -4.20
C GLU A 194 -12.70 17.42 -5.43
N ALA A 195 -13.44 17.44 -6.55
CA ALA A 195 -13.00 17.99 -7.83
C ALA A 195 -13.09 19.52 -7.90
#